data_AF-A0A127SGF8-F1
#
_entry.id   AF-A0A127SGF8-F1
#
_cell.length_a   1.000
_cell.length_b   1.000
_cell.length_c   1.000
_cell.angle_alpha   90.00
_cell.angle_beta   90.00
_cell.angle_gamma   90.00
#
_symmetry.space_group_name_H-M   'P 1'
#
loop_
_entity.id
_entity.type
_entity.pdbx_description
1 polymer ?
#
loop_
_entity_poly.entity_id
_entity_poly.type
_entity_poly.pdbx_seq_one_letter_code
_entity_poly.pdbx_strand_id
1 'polypeptide(L)'
;ANNFDADTLKEAVRFCHARGVAVHVALNTTVYGGELPALEQAIRAVAASGADAVICQDLAVAPLIGKIAPQLPRHGSTQMSVHSLQGALELKELGFTRVVLARELSLPEVEHITKHCGIETECFVHGALCMCVSGQCYMSAFLGGRSGNRGS
;
A
#
# COMPACT_ATOMS: atom_id res chain seq x y z
N ALA A 1 -17.75 1.12 1.17
CA ALA A 1 -17.67 -0.36 1.27
C ALA A 1 -17.25 -0.68 2.69
N ASN A 2 -17.75 -1.76 3.30
CA ASN A 2 -17.33 -2.12 4.66
C ASN A 2 -15.97 -2.80 4.61
N ASN A 3 -15.10 -2.47 5.57
CA ASN A 3 -13.81 -3.15 5.74
C ASN A 3 -14.03 -4.60 6.19
N PHE A 4 -13.09 -5.47 5.88
CA PHE A 4 -13.06 -6.84 6.42
C PHE A 4 -12.74 -6.81 7.92
N ASP A 5 -13.42 -7.66 8.68
CA ASP A 5 -12.93 -8.07 9.99
C ASP A 5 -11.90 -9.22 9.84
N ALA A 6 -11.35 -9.68 10.96
CA ALA A 6 -10.29 -10.68 10.94
C ALA A 6 -10.75 -12.05 10.38
N ASP A 7 -12.02 -12.42 10.58
CA ASP A 7 -12.54 -13.73 10.18
C ASP A 7 -12.94 -13.74 8.71
N THR A 8 -13.64 -12.69 8.27
CA THR A 8 -13.98 -12.47 6.86
C THR A 8 -12.73 -12.29 5.99
N LEU A 9 -11.66 -11.68 6.51
CA LEU A 9 -10.37 -11.58 5.81
C LEU A 9 -9.75 -12.97 5.60
N LYS A 10 -9.70 -13.81 6.64
CA LYS A 10 -9.20 -15.20 6.53
C LYS A 10 -9.99 -16.02 5.52
N GLU A 11 -11.32 -15.85 5.51
CA GLU A 11 -12.19 -16.52 4.55
C GLU A 11 -11.90 -16.05 3.12
N ALA A 12 -11.75 -14.74 2.90
CA ALA A 12 -11.40 -14.18 1.60
C ALA A 12 -10.04 -14.69 1.09
N VAL A 13 -9.02 -14.72 1.96
CA VAL A 13 -7.69 -15.27 1.62
C VAL A 13 -7.80 -16.74 1.22
N ARG A 14 -8.46 -17.56 2.04
CA ARG A 14 -8.69 -18.98 1.71
C ARG A 14 -9.43 -19.17 0.39
N PHE A 15 -10.45 -18.36 0.12
CA PHE A 15 -11.23 -18.43 -1.11
C PHE A 15 -10.38 -18.14 -2.34
N CYS A 16 -9.52 -17.12 -2.30
CA CYS A 16 -8.62 -16.75 -3.38
C CYS A 16 -7.49 -17.78 -3.56
N HIS A 17 -6.86 -18.21 -2.46
CA HIS A 17 -5.79 -19.21 -2.49
C HIS A 17 -6.24 -20.56 -3.02
N ALA A 18 -7.48 -20.98 -2.73
CA ALA A 18 -8.07 -22.19 -3.32
C ALA A 18 -8.18 -22.14 -4.85
N ARG A 19 -7.99 -20.96 -5.46
CA ARG A 19 -7.99 -20.72 -6.91
C ARG A 19 -6.61 -20.30 -7.45
N GLY A 20 -5.57 -20.36 -6.62
CA GLY A 20 -4.22 -19.94 -6.99
C GLY A 20 -4.07 -18.42 -7.16
N VAL A 21 -4.94 -17.62 -6.55
CA VAL A 21 -4.92 -16.15 -6.65
C VAL A 21 -4.31 -15.56 -5.38
N ALA A 22 -3.26 -14.74 -5.52
CA ALA A 22 -2.64 -14.02 -4.43
C ALA A 22 -3.55 -12.88 -3.90
N VAL A 23 -3.43 -12.57 -2.61
CA VAL A 23 -4.18 -11.53 -1.91
C VAL A 23 -3.23 -10.52 -1.30
N HIS A 24 -3.34 -9.28 -1.75
CA HIS A 24 -2.64 -8.14 -1.16
C HIS A 24 -3.64 -7.27 -0.38
N VAL A 25 -3.37 -7.02 0.90
CA VAL A 25 -4.26 -6.24 1.75
C VAL A 25 -3.82 -4.79 1.79
N ALA A 26 -4.74 -3.86 1.56
CA ALA A 26 -4.47 -2.44 1.65
C ALA A 26 -4.53 -1.94 3.11
N LEU A 27 -3.39 -1.47 3.63
CA LEU A 27 -3.25 -0.69 4.86
C LEU A 27 -2.61 0.67 4.54
N ASN A 28 -3.18 1.35 3.55
CA ASN A 28 -2.68 2.56 2.92
C ASN A 28 -3.39 3.85 3.38
N THR A 29 -4.05 3.81 4.54
CA THR A 29 -4.63 5.01 5.15
C THR A 29 -3.58 5.78 5.95
N THR A 30 -3.66 7.11 5.94
CA THR A 30 -2.87 7.95 6.85
C THR A 30 -3.27 7.67 8.29
N VAL A 31 -2.30 7.43 9.18
CA VAL A 31 -2.56 6.97 10.56
C VAL A 31 -2.31 8.10 11.56
N TYR A 32 -3.26 8.35 12.46
CA TYR A 32 -3.07 9.30 13.55
C TYR A 32 -2.45 8.64 14.78
N GLY A 33 -1.76 9.41 15.63
CA GLY A 33 -1.03 8.85 16.77
C GLY A 33 -1.88 8.01 17.74
N GLY A 34 -3.16 8.37 17.94
CA GLY A 34 -4.10 7.61 18.76
C GLY A 34 -4.59 6.29 18.14
N GLU A 35 -4.32 6.07 16.85
CA GLU A 35 -4.76 4.90 16.08
C GLU A 35 -3.69 3.81 15.98
N LEU A 36 -2.48 4.05 16.51
CA LEU A 36 -1.38 3.08 16.48
C LEU A 36 -1.75 1.73 17.11
N PRO A 37 -2.42 1.64 18.28
CA PRO A 37 -2.82 0.35 18.84
C PRO A 37 -3.78 -0.43 17.93
N ALA A 38 -4.70 0.26 17.26
CA ALA A 38 -5.63 -0.36 16.31
C ALA A 38 -4.90 -0.83 15.05
N LEU A 39 -3.94 -0.04 14.55
CA LEU A 39 -3.08 -0.43 13.44
C LEU A 39 -2.26 -1.70 13.78
N GLU A 40 -1.68 -1.80 14.98
CA GLU A 40 -0.95 -3.00 15.39
C GLU A 40 -1.83 -4.24 15.37
N GLN A 41 -3.07 -4.14 15.85
CA GLN A 41 -4.04 -5.24 15.80
C GLN A 41 -4.38 -5.60 14.35
N ALA A 42 -4.58 -4.61 13.48
CA ALA A 42 -4.82 -4.84 12.06
C ALA A 42 -3.65 -5.55 11.38
N ILE A 43 -2.40 -5.14 11.65
CA ILE A 43 -1.20 -5.80 11.10
C ILE A 43 -1.15 -7.26 11.54
N ARG A 44 -1.43 -7.56 12.81
CA ARG A 44 -1.47 -8.95 13.32
C ARG A 44 -2.57 -9.77 12.65
N ALA A 45 -3.75 -9.19 12.45
CA ALA A 45 -4.86 -9.85 11.77
C ALA A 45 -4.52 -10.16 10.31
N VAL A 46 -3.93 -9.20 9.59
CA VAL A 46 -3.47 -9.40 8.20
C VAL A 46 -2.41 -10.50 8.13
N ALA A 47 -1.38 -10.45 8.98
CA ALA A 47 -0.34 -11.48 9.01
C ALA A 47 -0.92 -12.87 9.33
N ALA A 48 -1.85 -12.96 10.28
CA ALA A 48 -2.52 -14.21 10.63
C ALA A 48 -3.53 -14.70 9.58
N SER A 49 -3.93 -13.84 8.62
CA SER A 49 -4.86 -14.21 7.56
C SER A 49 -4.22 -15.06 6.47
N GLY A 50 -2.90 -15.03 6.35
CA GLY A 50 -2.16 -15.64 5.24
C GLY A 50 -2.07 -14.77 3.99
N ALA A 51 -2.41 -13.47 4.08
CA ALA A 51 -2.23 -12.54 2.97
C ALA A 51 -0.78 -12.53 2.45
N ASP A 52 -0.62 -12.41 1.13
CA ASP A 52 0.66 -12.52 0.44
C ASP A 52 1.49 -11.23 0.52
N ALA A 53 0.83 -10.08 0.72
CA ALA A 53 1.49 -8.80 0.95
C ALA A 53 0.55 -7.79 1.61
N VAL A 54 1.13 -6.71 2.12
CA VAL A 54 0.41 -5.51 2.55
C VAL A 54 0.84 -4.30 1.72
N ILE A 55 -0.13 -3.51 1.27
CA ILE A 55 0.07 -2.25 0.54
C ILE A 55 -0.07 -1.10 1.53
N CYS A 56 1.00 -0.37 1.82
CA CYS A 56 1.01 0.69 2.81
C CYS A 56 1.50 2.04 2.26
N GLN A 57 1.13 3.12 2.92
CA GLN A 57 1.42 4.51 2.51
C GLN A 57 2.18 5.28 3.59
N ASP A 58 1.78 5.11 4.85
CA ASP A 58 2.32 5.89 5.95
C ASP A 58 3.70 5.35 6.35
N LEU A 59 4.69 6.23 6.47
CA LEU A 59 6.07 5.86 6.79
C LEU A 59 6.20 5.20 8.17
N ALA A 60 5.29 5.46 9.11
CA ALA A 60 5.28 4.79 10.41
C ALA A 60 4.82 3.32 10.31
N VAL A 61 4.02 2.97 9.30
CA VAL A 61 3.43 1.64 9.14
C VAL A 61 4.48 0.62 8.71
N ALA A 62 5.39 0.96 7.79
CA ALA A 62 6.37 0.02 7.26
C ALA A 62 7.35 -0.55 8.32
N PRO A 63 7.96 0.27 9.19
CA PRO A 63 8.79 -0.21 10.29
C PRO A 63 7.99 -1.00 11.32
N LEU A 64 6.73 -0.63 11.57
CA LEU A 64 5.86 -1.33 12.50
C LEU A 64 5.52 -2.74 12.00
N ILE A 65 5.19 -2.88 10.71
CA ILE A 65 5.02 -4.20 10.07
C ILE A 65 6.31 -5.00 10.19
N GLY A 66 7.47 -4.40 9.90
CA GLY A 66 8.76 -5.08 10.02
C GLY A 66 9.04 -5.63 11.42
N LYS A 67 8.52 -4.98 12.48
CA LYS A 67 8.63 -5.45 13.87
C LYS A 67 7.62 -6.55 14.22
N ILE A 68 6.38 -6.42 13.73
CA ILE A 68 5.26 -7.30 14.13
C ILE A 68 5.20 -8.57 13.27
N ALA A 69 5.41 -8.41 11.96
CA ALA A 69 5.27 -9.45 10.94
C ALA A 69 6.40 -9.30 9.90
N PRO A 70 7.67 -9.56 10.29
CA PRO A 70 8.84 -9.34 9.41
C PRO A 70 8.78 -10.14 8.10
N GLN A 71 8.06 -11.26 8.09
CA GLN A 71 7.91 -12.13 6.91
C GLN A 71 6.80 -11.68 5.96
N LEU A 72 5.96 -10.71 6.35
CA LEU A 72 4.88 -10.19 5.51
C LEU A 72 5.47 -9.18 4.51
N PRO A 73 5.45 -9.46 3.19
CA PRO A 73 5.95 -8.53 2.18
C PRO A 73 5.21 -7.19 2.23
N ARG A 74 5.98 -6.10 2.04
CA ARG A 74 5.50 -4.72 2.15
C ARG A 74 5.60 -4.05 0.79
N HIS A 75 4.47 -3.59 0.28
CA HIS A 75 4.35 -2.93 -1.01
C HIS A 75 4.03 -1.44 -0.81
N GLY A 76 4.76 -0.57 -1.49
CA GLY A 76 4.56 0.88 -1.43
C GLY A 76 3.33 1.27 -2.24
N SER A 77 2.35 1.88 -1.61
CA SER A 77 1.13 2.39 -2.27
C SER A 77 1.48 3.53 -3.23
N THR A 78 0.70 3.69 -4.32
CA THR A 78 0.80 4.89 -5.16
C THR A 78 0.59 6.18 -4.40
N GLN A 79 -0.12 6.13 -3.26
CA GLN A 79 -0.30 7.30 -2.40
C GLN A 79 1.01 7.79 -1.76
N MET A 80 2.11 7.03 -1.88
CA MET A 80 3.46 7.49 -1.52
C MET A 80 4.10 8.36 -2.60
N SER A 81 3.48 8.47 -3.78
CA SER A 81 3.93 9.32 -4.90
C SER A 81 5.38 9.09 -5.32
N VAL A 82 5.83 7.83 -5.35
CA VAL A 82 7.19 7.49 -5.78
C VAL A 82 7.32 7.68 -7.29
N HIS A 83 7.97 8.78 -7.69
CA HIS A 83 8.19 9.19 -9.08
C HIS A 83 9.67 9.33 -9.42
N SER A 84 10.57 8.81 -8.58
CA SER A 84 12.01 8.90 -8.78
C SER A 84 12.71 7.63 -8.33
N LEU A 85 13.91 7.39 -8.88
CA LEU A 85 14.75 6.27 -8.46
C LEU A 85 15.12 6.38 -6.98
N GLN A 86 15.46 7.58 -6.51
CA GLN A 86 15.81 7.79 -5.10
C GLN A 86 14.66 7.38 -4.18
N GLY A 87 13.41 7.76 -4.51
CA GLY A 87 12.26 7.36 -3.70
C GLY A 87 12.08 5.84 -3.63
N ALA A 88 12.31 5.12 -4.73
CA ALA A 88 12.25 3.67 -4.74
C ALA A 88 13.39 3.02 -3.93
N LEU A 89 14.59 3.59 -3.97
CA LEU A 89 15.73 3.15 -3.16
C LEU A 89 15.48 3.36 -1.66
N GLU A 90 14.93 4.50 -1.25
CA GLU A 90 14.56 4.74 0.16
C GLU A 90 13.54 3.72 0.65
N LEU A 91 12.53 3.38 -0.18
CA LEU A 91 11.57 2.33 0.19
C LEU A 91 12.23 0.96 0.33
N LYS A 92 13.19 0.62 -0.54
CA LYS A 92 13.97 -0.60 -0.40
C LYS A 92 14.70 -0.65 0.95
N GLU A 93 15.35 0.44 1.36
CA GLU A 93 16.04 0.51 2.65
C GLU A 93 15.06 0.41 3.85
N LEU A 94 13.83 0.90 3.69
CA LEU A 94 12.75 0.70 4.66
C LEU A 94 12.16 -0.73 4.65
N GLY A 95 12.66 -1.60 3.75
CA GLY A 95 12.33 -3.01 3.66
C GLY A 95 11.09 -3.33 2.82
N PHE A 96 10.67 -2.41 1.94
CA PHE A 96 9.67 -2.71 0.93
C PHE A 96 10.22 -3.69 -0.11
N THR A 97 9.36 -4.59 -0.57
CA THR A 97 9.69 -5.58 -1.61
C THR A 97 9.16 -5.20 -2.99
N ARG A 98 8.18 -4.29 -3.02
CA ARG A 98 7.57 -3.73 -4.23
C ARG A 98 7.21 -2.26 -4.02
N VAL A 99 7.24 -1.46 -5.08
CA VAL A 99 6.68 -0.11 -5.11
C VAL A 99 5.72 0.05 -6.28
N VAL A 100 4.51 0.54 -5.98
CA VAL A 100 3.57 0.97 -7.02
C VAL A 100 3.90 2.41 -7.39
N LEU A 101 4.40 2.61 -8.61
CA LEU A 101 4.94 3.90 -9.06
C LEU A 101 3.84 4.93 -9.31
N ALA A 102 4.22 6.21 -9.22
CA ALA A 102 3.35 7.33 -9.53
C ALA A 102 2.81 7.25 -10.97
N ARG A 103 1.54 7.62 -11.14
CA ARG A 103 0.79 7.53 -12.41
C ARG A 103 1.20 8.57 -13.45
N GLU A 104 1.92 9.59 -13.01
CA GLU A 104 2.37 10.71 -13.84
C GLU A 104 3.67 10.42 -14.60
N LEU A 105 4.31 9.28 -14.34
CA LEU A 105 5.55 8.88 -15.00
C LEU A 105 5.33 8.47 -16.46
N SER A 106 6.27 8.88 -17.31
CA SER A 106 6.42 8.36 -18.66
C SER A 106 7.04 6.96 -18.67
N LEU A 107 6.84 6.20 -19.75
CA LEU A 107 7.44 4.86 -19.90
C LEU A 107 8.98 4.86 -19.73
N PRO A 108 9.75 5.82 -20.29
CA PRO A 108 11.19 5.87 -20.05
C PRO A 108 11.57 6.06 -18.58
N GLU A 109 10.80 6.86 -17.83
CA GLU A 109 11.04 7.06 -16.39
C GLU A 109 10.72 5.79 -15.59
N VAL A 110 9.61 5.11 -15.91
CA VAL A 110 9.27 3.80 -15.33
C VAL A 110 10.37 2.78 -15.60
N GLU A 111 10.85 2.70 -16.84
CA GLU A 111 11.94 1.81 -17.23
C GLU A 111 13.23 2.11 -16.46
N HIS A 112 13.58 3.40 -16.32
CA HIS A 112 14.74 3.82 -15.56
C HIS A 112 14.65 3.39 -14.09
N ILE A 113 13.52 3.64 -13.41
CA ILE A 113 13.36 3.25 -12.00
C ILE A 113 13.41 1.73 -11.85
N THR A 114 12.67 1.00 -12.69
CA THR A 114 12.57 -0.47 -12.64
C THR A 114 13.93 -1.15 -12.79
N LYS A 115 14.79 -0.65 -13.68
CA LYS A 115 16.13 -1.22 -13.90
C LYS A 115 17.09 -1.05 -12.72
N HIS A 116 16.92 -0.01 -11.91
CA HIS A 116 17.95 0.41 -10.94
C HIS A 116 17.51 0.32 -9.47
N CYS A 117 16.21 0.25 -9.16
CA CYS A 117 15.75 0.28 -7.76
C CYS A 117 15.99 -1.03 -7.00
N GLY A 118 16.07 -2.17 -7.69
CA GLY A 118 16.37 -3.47 -7.07
C GLY A 118 15.27 -4.02 -6.15
N ILE A 119 14.05 -3.51 -6.29
CA ILE A 119 12.79 -4.08 -5.77
C ILE A 119 11.79 -4.16 -6.92
N GLU A 120 10.70 -4.88 -6.74
CA GLU A 120 9.69 -4.98 -7.79
C GLU A 120 8.99 -3.63 -8.01
N THR A 121 8.68 -3.29 -9.27
CA THR A 121 7.88 -2.12 -9.61
C THR A 121 6.53 -2.55 -10.17
N GLU A 122 5.48 -1.81 -9.82
CA GLU A 122 4.13 -2.01 -10.33
C GLU A 122 3.60 -0.66 -10.85
N CYS A 123 2.79 -0.68 -11.91
CA CYS A 123 2.22 0.52 -12.51
C CYS A 123 0.73 0.32 -12.81
N PHE A 124 -0.06 1.38 -12.64
CA PHE A 124 -1.45 1.39 -13.08
C PHE A 124 -1.53 1.61 -14.59
N VAL A 125 -2.17 0.67 -15.30
CA VAL A 125 -2.35 0.73 -16.76
C VAL A 125 -3.71 1.34 -17.13
N HIS A 126 -4.76 1.02 -16.36
CA HIS A 126 -6.13 1.48 -16.59
C HIS A 126 -6.88 1.62 -15.25
N GLY A 127 -7.72 2.66 -15.11
CA GLY A 127 -8.51 2.88 -13.89
C GLY A 127 -8.77 4.36 -13.61
N ALA A 128 -9.12 4.68 -12.35
CA ALA A 128 -9.43 6.03 -11.92
C ALA A 128 -8.23 6.97 -12.15
N LEU A 129 -8.26 7.73 -13.24
CA LEU A 129 -7.38 8.86 -13.47
C LEU A 129 -7.69 9.89 -12.37
N CYS A 130 -6.77 10.03 -11.42
CA CYS A 130 -6.92 11.00 -10.37
C CYS A 130 -6.67 12.38 -10.97
N MET A 131 -7.56 13.35 -10.72
CA MET A 131 -7.27 14.77 -10.99
C MET A 131 -6.21 15.34 -10.03
N CYS A 132 -5.75 14.56 -9.05
CA CYS A 132 -4.75 14.94 -8.04
C CYS A 132 -3.51 14.02 -8.12
N VAL A 133 -2.38 14.49 -7.59
CA VAL A 133 -1.09 13.77 -7.63
C VAL A 133 -1.21 12.41 -6.94
N SER A 134 -1.23 11.34 -7.74
CA SER A 134 -1.21 9.93 -7.34
C SER A 134 -1.97 9.56 -6.05
N GLY A 135 -3.20 10.03 -5.91
CA GLY A 135 -4.09 9.65 -4.80
C GLY A 135 -4.11 10.63 -3.63
N GLN A 136 -3.26 11.66 -3.64
CA GLN A 136 -3.30 12.77 -2.69
C GLN A 136 -4.44 13.74 -3.02
N CYS A 137 -5.67 13.37 -2.65
CA CYS A 137 -6.86 14.18 -2.93
C CYS A 137 -7.14 15.18 -1.79
N TYR A 138 -6.71 16.43 -1.96
CA TYR A 138 -7.11 17.54 -1.08
C TYR A 138 -8.53 18.05 -1.38
N MET A 139 -8.97 17.87 -2.63
CA MET A 139 -10.27 18.34 -3.12
C MET A 139 -11.44 17.69 -2.36
N SER A 140 -11.37 16.38 -2.06
CA SER A 140 -12.42 15.70 -1.31
C SER A 140 -12.48 16.15 0.15
N ALA A 141 -11.33 16.47 0.75
CA ALA A 141 -11.25 16.99 2.11
C ALA A 141 -11.85 18.41 2.18
N PHE A 142 -11.47 19.26 1.23
CA PHE A 142 -11.89 20.66 1.19
C PHE A 142 -13.38 20.83 0.81
N LEU A 143 -13.86 20.12 -0.21
CA LEU A 143 -15.24 20.26 -0.69
C LEU A 143 -16.23 19.31 0.00
N GLY A 144 -15.76 18.13 0.43
CA GLY A 144 -16.62 17.06 0.95
C GLY A 144 -16.45 16.75 2.43
N GLY A 145 -15.55 17.44 3.15
CA GLY A 145 -15.26 17.18 4.57
C GLY A 145 -14.66 15.79 4.85
N ARG A 146 -14.25 15.05 3.81
CA ARG A 146 -13.77 13.66 3.89
C ARG A 146 -12.41 13.51 3.23
N SER A 147 -11.45 12.93 3.95
CA SER A 147 -10.12 12.68 3.39
C SER A 147 -10.14 11.49 2.43
N GLY A 148 -9.79 11.73 1.15
CA GLY A 148 -9.65 10.67 0.15
C GLY A 148 -8.56 9.64 0.49
N ASN A 149 -7.69 9.97 1.46
CA ASN A 149 -6.64 9.09 1.97
C ASN A 149 -7.05 8.27 3.21
N ARG A 150 -8.29 8.38 3.69
CA ARG A 150 -8.76 7.68 4.89
C ARG A 150 -9.98 6.77 4.67
N GLY A 151 -10.37 6.57 3.41
CA GLY A 151 -11.54 5.77 3.07
C GLY A 151 -12.87 6.45 3.44
N SER A 152 -13.97 5.73 3.25
CA SER A 152 -15.35 6.19 3.49
C SER A 152 -15.94 5.61 4.76
#